data_AF-A0A6A3GEC6-F1
#
_entry.id   AF-A0A6A3GEC6-F1
#
_cell.length_a   1.000
_cell.length_b   1.000
_cell.length_c   1.000
_cell.angle_alpha   90.00
_cell.angle_beta   90.00
_cell.angle_gamma   90.00
#
_symmetry.space_group_name_H-M   'P 1'
#
loop_
_entity.id
_entity.type
_entity.pdbx_description
1 polymer ?
#
loop_
_entity_poly.entity_id
_entity_poly.type
_entity_poly.pdbx_seq_one_letter_code
_entity_poly.pdbx_strand_id
1 'polypeptide(L)'
;MAAITPLTVGSHKTLVGEGTKGVLNGKGLMITGSNVIVQNIHITNLNPHVIWGGDAITIRGDGNVAPKGIWIDHVKISSLGRQMVVINFSGATGVTISNSDFDGNTKYSTSCDGRHYWGFLLLGKKTELSLLENYIHHTSGRSPKIGGHDGETTVVYAANNYFSSNSGHAFDVANGGYVLAEGNYFDSVKMPNIDDPKGSFLVPNVAGDCRATIGRDCKLNVLANSGALKGSSQGKVASQL
;
A
#
# COMPACT_ATOMS: atom_id res chain seq x y z
N MET A 1 -2.81 -23.88 11.73
CA MET A 1 -2.96 -23.31 10.36
C MET A 1 -1.74 -22.44 10.07
N ALA A 2 -0.96 -22.71 9.02
CA ALA A 2 0.36 -22.08 8.81
C ALA A 2 0.29 -20.58 8.45
N ALA A 3 -0.70 -20.16 7.66
CA ALA A 3 -0.80 -18.79 7.15
C ALA A 3 -1.29 -17.76 8.18
N ILE A 4 -2.01 -18.17 9.22
CA ILE A 4 -2.47 -17.28 10.30
C ILE A 4 -1.38 -16.96 11.34
N THR A 5 -0.23 -17.62 11.24
CA THR A 5 0.93 -17.42 12.12
C THR A 5 2.13 -17.00 11.26
N PRO A 6 2.32 -15.69 11.03
CA PRO A 6 3.39 -15.17 10.16
C PRO A 6 4.79 -15.40 10.77
N LEU A 7 5.83 -15.32 9.94
CA LEU A 7 7.22 -15.32 10.41
C LEU A 7 7.57 -13.95 10.99
N THR A 8 8.01 -13.91 12.24
CA THR A 8 8.45 -12.67 12.88
C THR A 8 9.83 -12.25 12.36
N VAL A 9 9.96 -11.00 11.93
CA VAL A 9 11.21 -10.38 11.50
C VAL A 9 11.55 -9.25 12.47
N GLY A 10 12.62 -9.45 13.24
CA GLY A 10 13.15 -8.44 14.16
C GLY A 10 14.08 -7.44 13.47
N SER A 11 14.73 -6.58 14.26
CA SER A 11 15.58 -5.50 13.73
C SER A 11 16.84 -6.01 13.03
N HIS A 12 17.40 -5.19 12.15
CA HIS A 12 18.68 -5.43 11.44
C HIS A 12 18.65 -6.75 10.66
N LYS A 13 17.73 -6.84 9.71
CA LYS A 13 17.54 -8.02 8.87
C LYS A 13 17.47 -7.61 7.41
N THR A 14 18.03 -8.45 6.57
CA THR A 14 17.96 -8.33 5.12
C THR A 14 17.58 -9.70 4.59
N LEU A 15 16.36 -9.81 4.06
CA LEU A 15 15.82 -11.00 3.43
C LEU A 15 15.81 -10.77 1.92
N VAL A 16 16.61 -11.53 1.19
CA VAL A 16 16.77 -11.38 -0.26
C VAL A 16 16.56 -12.72 -0.94
N GLY A 17 15.71 -12.77 -1.96
CA GLY A 17 15.56 -13.96 -2.80
C GLY A 17 16.61 -14.03 -3.92
N GLU A 18 17.03 -15.25 -4.26
CA GLU A 18 17.94 -15.51 -5.38
C GLU A 18 17.14 -15.70 -6.68
N GLY A 19 17.34 -14.82 -7.67
CA GLY A 19 16.63 -14.89 -8.95
C GLY A 19 15.12 -15.01 -8.73
N THR A 20 14.51 -16.08 -9.25
CA THR A 20 13.07 -16.36 -9.09
C THR A 20 12.76 -17.44 -8.04
N LYS A 21 13.74 -17.84 -7.23
CA LYS A 21 13.61 -18.98 -6.29
C LYS A 21 13.13 -18.56 -4.89
N GLY A 22 13.24 -17.28 -4.54
CA GLY A 22 12.84 -16.76 -3.24
C GLY A 22 11.33 -16.75 -3.07
N VAL A 23 10.73 -17.86 -2.61
CA VAL A 23 9.27 -17.99 -2.49
C VAL A 23 8.88 -18.39 -1.07
N LEU A 24 7.98 -17.62 -0.47
CA LEU A 24 7.24 -17.98 0.75
C LEU A 24 5.82 -18.40 0.35
N ASN A 25 5.56 -19.70 0.39
CA ASN A 25 4.27 -20.29 0.05
C ASN A 25 3.55 -20.74 1.33
N GLY A 26 2.35 -20.21 1.58
CA GLY A 26 1.53 -20.59 2.73
C GLY A 26 1.90 -19.89 4.04
N LYS A 27 2.85 -18.93 4.03
CA LYS A 27 3.17 -18.09 5.19
C LYS A 27 3.60 -16.67 4.81
N GLY A 28 3.11 -15.67 5.55
CA GLY A 28 3.51 -14.27 5.43
C GLY A 28 4.58 -13.83 6.44
N LEU A 29 4.90 -12.55 6.45
CA LEU A 29 5.87 -11.90 7.33
C LEU A 29 5.18 -10.97 8.32
N MET A 30 5.71 -10.91 9.54
CA MET A 30 5.39 -9.91 10.56
C MET A 30 6.66 -9.18 10.97
N ILE A 31 6.84 -7.97 10.45
CA ILE A 31 7.98 -7.11 10.76
C ILE A 31 7.67 -6.33 12.04
N THR A 32 8.44 -6.61 13.10
CA THR A 32 8.30 -5.95 14.40
C THR A 32 9.48 -5.04 14.74
N GLY A 33 10.62 -5.20 14.05
CA GLY A 33 11.83 -4.43 14.27
C GLY A 33 12.10 -3.35 13.22
N SER A 34 13.14 -2.56 13.48
CA SER A 34 13.62 -1.47 12.64
C SER A 34 14.83 -1.89 11.79
N ASN A 35 15.13 -1.13 10.73
CA ASN A 35 16.23 -1.43 9.80
C ASN A 35 16.07 -2.83 9.20
N VAL A 36 15.02 -3.00 8.39
CA VAL A 36 14.66 -4.26 7.74
C VAL A 36 14.54 -4.05 6.24
N ILE A 37 15.19 -4.91 5.47
CA ILE A 37 15.07 -4.97 4.01
C ILE A 37 14.44 -6.32 3.64
N VAL A 38 13.40 -6.29 2.81
CA VAL A 38 12.79 -7.46 2.18
C VAL A 38 12.81 -7.23 0.67
N GLN A 39 13.62 -8.01 -0.04
CA GLN A 39 13.85 -7.80 -1.46
C GLN A 39 13.72 -9.07 -2.29
N ASN A 40 13.13 -8.95 -3.49
CA ASN A 40 13.12 -10.01 -4.51
C ASN A 40 12.57 -11.37 -4.01
N ILE A 41 11.45 -11.34 -3.28
CA ILE A 41 10.75 -12.55 -2.86
C ILE A 41 9.30 -12.55 -3.35
N HIS A 42 8.74 -13.73 -3.53
CA HIS A 42 7.32 -13.93 -3.80
C HIS A 42 6.62 -14.50 -2.56
N ILE A 43 5.61 -13.79 -2.04
CA ILE A 43 4.74 -14.29 -0.97
C ILE A 43 3.41 -14.69 -1.58
N THR A 44 3.00 -15.95 -1.40
CA THR A 44 1.80 -16.47 -2.07
C THR A 44 1.05 -17.55 -1.29
N ASN A 45 -0.16 -17.84 -1.77
CA ASN A 45 -0.99 -18.97 -1.40
C ASN A 45 -1.35 -18.98 0.11
N LEU A 46 -1.80 -17.84 0.61
CA LEU A 46 -2.20 -17.66 2.01
C LEU A 46 -3.71 -17.85 2.17
N ASN A 47 -4.19 -19.09 2.04
CA ASN A 47 -5.61 -19.45 2.15
C ASN A 47 -6.52 -18.51 1.32
N PRO A 48 -6.37 -18.46 -0.01
CA PRO A 48 -7.01 -17.44 -0.85
C PRO A 48 -8.55 -17.43 -0.79
N HIS A 49 -9.17 -18.52 -0.33
CA HIS A 49 -10.62 -18.65 -0.20
C HIS A 49 -11.19 -18.18 1.16
N VAL A 50 -10.33 -17.75 2.10
CA VAL A 50 -10.75 -17.41 3.47
C VAL A 50 -10.29 -16.00 3.83
N ILE A 51 -11.25 -15.10 4.05
CA ILE A 51 -10.96 -13.80 4.70
C ILE A 51 -10.47 -14.10 6.11
N TRP A 52 -9.41 -13.41 6.56
CA TRP A 52 -8.64 -13.75 7.78
C TRP A 52 -7.77 -15.00 7.66
N GLY A 53 -7.65 -15.58 6.46
CA GLY A 53 -6.81 -16.73 6.17
C GLY A 53 -5.31 -16.45 6.18
N GLY A 54 -4.90 -15.18 6.09
CA GLY A 54 -3.51 -14.72 6.20
C GLY A 54 -3.28 -13.37 5.51
N ASP A 55 -2.31 -12.61 6.02
CA ASP A 55 -1.76 -11.41 5.37
C ASP A 55 -0.33 -11.69 4.90
N ALA A 56 0.07 -11.11 3.76
CA ALA A 56 1.41 -11.35 3.24
C ALA A 56 2.48 -10.59 4.03
N ILE A 57 2.32 -9.27 4.22
CA ILE A 57 3.25 -8.47 5.01
C ILE A 57 2.46 -7.68 6.06
N THR A 58 2.74 -7.95 7.32
CA THR A 58 2.27 -7.16 8.46
C THR A 58 3.43 -6.39 9.05
N ILE A 59 3.26 -5.08 9.25
CA ILE A 59 4.21 -4.24 10.00
C ILE A 59 3.49 -3.72 11.23
N ARG A 60 3.99 -4.13 12.40
CA ARG A 60 3.52 -3.62 13.69
C ARG A 60 4.65 -3.73 14.69
N GLY A 61 4.87 -2.68 15.45
CA GLY A 61 5.91 -2.62 16.46
C GLY A 61 5.71 -3.60 17.61
N ASP A 62 6.82 -3.93 18.27
CA ASP A 62 6.77 -4.54 19.59
C ASP A 62 6.46 -3.47 20.66
N GLY A 63 5.61 -3.80 21.64
CA GLY A 63 5.31 -2.91 22.76
C GLY A 63 4.78 -1.51 22.42
N ASN A 64 4.01 -1.34 21.31
CA ASN A 64 3.53 -0.05 20.78
C ASN A 64 4.61 0.90 20.21
N VAL A 65 5.84 0.45 20.02
CA VAL A 65 6.91 1.29 19.45
C VAL A 65 6.94 1.12 17.93
N ALA A 66 6.63 2.19 17.18
CA ALA A 66 6.64 2.14 15.72
C ALA A 66 8.04 1.78 15.18
N PRO A 67 8.20 0.70 14.39
CA PRO A 67 9.46 0.39 13.75
C PRO A 67 9.78 1.43 12.68
N LYS A 68 11.08 1.56 12.38
CA LYS A 68 11.60 2.59 11.47
C LYS A 68 12.55 2.02 10.44
N GLY A 69 12.56 2.62 9.24
CA GLY A 69 13.52 2.26 8.18
C GLY A 69 13.27 0.84 7.67
N ILE A 70 12.12 0.64 7.03
CA ILE A 70 11.75 -0.63 6.42
C ILE A 70 11.69 -0.42 4.92
N TRP A 71 12.39 -1.27 4.16
CA TRP A 71 12.39 -1.24 2.72
C TRP A 71 11.88 -2.57 2.16
N ILE A 72 10.79 -2.51 1.41
CA ILE A 72 10.19 -3.64 0.69
C ILE A 72 10.37 -3.34 -0.79
N ASP A 73 11.12 -4.18 -1.49
CA ASP A 73 11.53 -3.89 -2.87
C ASP A 73 11.47 -5.12 -3.77
N HIS A 74 11.03 -4.98 -5.02
CA HIS A 74 10.94 -6.10 -5.96
C HIS A 74 10.22 -7.33 -5.40
N VAL A 75 9.25 -7.15 -4.49
CA VAL A 75 8.47 -8.27 -3.99
C VAL A 75 7.31 -8.56 -4.93
N LYS A 76 6.93 -9.83 -5.05
CA LYS A 76 5.65 -10.21 -5.64
C LYS A 76 4.72 -10.69 -4.55
N ILE A 77 3.45 -10.29 -4.61
CA ILE A 77 2.41 -10.75 -3.70
C ILE A 77 1.21 -11.23 -4.52
N SER A 78 0.74 -12.45 -4.27
CA SER A 78 -0.43 -12.99 -4.98
C SER A 78 -1.19 -14.06 -4.20
N SER A 79 -2.45 -14.32 -4.57
CA SER A 79 -3.26 -15.44 -4.03
C SER A 79 -3.31 -15.50 -2.48
N LEU A 80 -3.88 -14.46 -1.87
CA LEU A 80 -4.02 -14.33 -0.42
C LEU A 80 -5.47 -14.30 0.03
N GLY A 81 -5.73 -14.62 1.31
CA GLY A 81 -7.04 -14.48 1.92
C GLY A 81 -7.38 -13.04 2.36
N ARG A 82 -6.38 -12.24 2.76
CA ARG A 82 -6.59 -10.85 3.21
C ARG A 82 -5.49 -9.90 2.72
N GLN A 83 -4.88 -9.05 3.56
CA GLN A 83 -4.09 -7.91 3.11
C GLN A 83 -2.80 -8.35 2.43
N MET A 84 -2.46 -7.72 1.31
CA MET A 84 -1.13 -7.80 0.73
C MET A 84 -0.12 -7.10 1.65
N VAL A 85 -0.47 -5.89 2.12
CA VAL A 85 0.32 -5.16 3.12
C VAL A 85 -0.62 -4.58 4.18
N VAL A 86 -0.28 -4.75 5.44
CA VAL A 86 -0.95 -4.07 6.55
C VAL A 86 0.07 -3.42 7.47
N ILE A 87 -0.13 -2.14 7.75
CA ILE A 87 0.58 -1.39 8.79
C ILE A 87 -0.47 -0.97 9.81
N ASN A 88 -0.39 -1.49 11.03
CA ASN A 88 -1.40 -1.25 12.05
C ASN A 88 -0.82 -1.01 13.45
N PHE A 89 -1.71 -0.70 14.40
CA PHE A 89 -1.38 -0.45 15.81
C PHE A 89 -0.37 0.70 15.98
N SER A 90 0.91 0.39 16.21
CA SER A 90 1.95 1.41 16.39
C SER A 90 2.15 2.29 15.15
N GLY A 91 1.78 1.80 13.96
CA GLY A 91 2.25 2.36 12.70
C GLY A 91 3.72 2.00 12.44
N ALA A 92 4.33 2.63 11.43
CA ALA A 92 5.74 2.49 11.08
C ALA A 92 6.22 3.72 10.30
N THR A 93 7.44 4.21 10.54
CA THR A 93 7.95 5.42 9.86
C THR A 93 9.17 5.13 8.99
N GLY A 94 9.38 5.94 7.95
CA GLY A 94 10.45 5.68 6.97
C GLY A 94 10.26 4.34 6.27
N VAL A 95 9.03 3.99 5.90
CA VAL A 95 8.73 2.80 5.10
C VAL A 95 8.85 3.17 3.62
N THR A 96 9.54 2.35 2.84
CA THR A 96 9.51 2.43 1.37
C THR A 96 9.06 1.10 0.81
N ILE A 97 8.05 1.14 -0.07
CA ILE A 97 7.60 0.01 -0.87
C ILE A 97 7.84 0.38 -2.34
N SER A 98 8.76 -0.32 -2.99
CA SER A 98 9.20 0.01 -4.34
C SER A 98 9.25 -1.16 -5.30
N ASN A 99 9.09 -0.89 -6.60
CA ASN A 99 9.33 -1.86 -7.69
C ASN A 99 8.61 -3.21 -7.53
N SER A 100 7.50 -3.24 -6.80
CA SER A 100 6.88 -4.49 -6.37
C SER A 100 5.61 -4.78 -7.16
N ASP A 101 5.31 -6.07 -7.32
CA ASP A 101 4.18 -6.61 -8.07
C ASP A 101 3.09 -7.11 -7.10
N PHE A 102 1.96 -6.40 -7.08
CA PHE A 102 0.79 -6.71 -6.25
C PHE A 102 -0.33 -7.26 -7.14
N ASP A 103 -0.32 -8.58 -7.28
CA ASP A 103 -1.19 -9.33 -8.18
C ASP A 103 -2.47 -9.79 -7.45
N GLY A 104 -3.55 -9.07 -7.72
CA GLY A 104 -4.87 -9.36 -7.17
C GLY A 104 -5.69 -10.41 -7.93
N ASN A 105 -5.14 -11.04 -8.97
CA ASN A 105 -5.87 -12.08 -9.69
C ASN A 105 -6.14 -13.29 -8.77
N THR A 106 -7.41 -13.62 -8.58
CA THR A 106 -7.82 -14.69 -7.65
C THR A 106 -9.08 -15.40 -8.14
N LYS A 107 -9.24 -16.67 -7.76
CA LYS A 107 -10.51 -17.40 -7.95
C LYS A 107 -11.56 -17.03 -6.91
N TYR A 108 -11.14 -16.42 -5.80
CA TYR A 108 -11.97 -16.19 -4.63
C TYR A 108 -11.91 -14.69 -4.27
N SER A 109 -12.78 -13.90 -4.91
CA SER A 109 -12.86 -12.46 -4.72
C SER A 109 -14.17 -12.09 -4.02
N THR A 110 -14.14 -11.13 -3.09
CA THR A 110 -15.36 -10.57 -2.47
C THR A 110 -16.23 -9.79 -3.44
N SER A 111 -15.66 -9.33 -4.56
CA SER A 111 -16.37 -8.71 -5.68
C SER A 111 -16.94 -9.72 -6.68
N CYS A 112 -16.71 -11.03 -6.47
CA CYS A 112 -17.18 -12.12 -7.35
C CYS A 112 -16.76 -11.98 -8.84
N ASP A 113 -15.65 -11.29 -9.13
CA ASP A 113 -15.17 -10.98 -10.50
C ASP A 113 -13.69 -11.30 -10.73
N GLY A 114 -13.05 -12.00 -9.78
CA GLY A 114 -11.66 -12.41 -9.85
C GLY A 114 -10.64 -11.36 -9.40
N ARG A 115 -11.09 -10.23 -8.82
CA ARG A 115 -10.22 -9.16 -8.34
C ARG A 115 -10.14 -9.06 -6.82
N HIS A 116 -8.93 -8.98 -6.28
CA HIS A 116 -8.69 -8.97 -4.84
C HIS A 116 -9.04 -7.62 -4.21
N TYR A 117 -9.82 -7.63 -3.13
CA TYR A 117 -10.25 -6.40 -2.45
C TYR A 117 -9.25 -5.89 -1.40
N TRP A 118 -8.43 -6.78 -0.84
CA TRP A 118 -7.60 -6.51 0.33
C TRP A 118 -6.14 -6.23 -0.09
N GLY A 119 -5.90 -5.09 -0.73
CA GLY A 119 -4.55 -4.66 -1.11
C GLY A 119 -3.73 -4.20 0.10
N PHE A 120 -3.86 -2.91 0.43
CA PHE A 120 -3.08 -2.22 1.45
C PHE A 120 -4.01 -1.65 2.51
N LEU A 121 -3.69 -1.91 3.77
CA LEU A 121 -4.38 -1.34 4.92
C LEU A 121 -3.38 -0.59 5.81
N LEU A 122 -3.37 0.74 5.69
CA LEU A 122 -2.42 1.62 6.37
C LEU A 122 -3.15 2.40 7.47
N LEU A 123 -3.17 1.85 8.69
CA LEU A 123 -3.99 2.28 9.84
C LEU A 123 -3.22 2.17 11.17
N GLY A 124 -2.16 2.96 11.34
CA GLY A 124 -1.38 2.97 12.57
C GLY A 124 -1.26 4.35 13.18
N LYS A 125 -1.00 4.42 14.49
CA LYS A 125 -0.84 5.66 15.27
C LYS A 125 -0.02 6.73 14.53
N LYS A 126 1.16 6.36 14.04
CA LYS A 126 1.97 7.22 13.15
C LYS A 126 2.59 6.36 12.05
N THR A 127 2.25 6.65 10.80
CA THR A 127 2.79 5.94 9.63
C THR A 127 3.31 6.94 8.60
N GLU A 128 4.50 6.68 8.07
CA GLU A 128 5.13 7.46 6.99
C GLU A 128 5.65 6.48 5.94
N LEU A 129 5.07 6.53 4.74
CA LEU A 129 5.30 5.54 3.69
C LEU A 129 5.51 6.19 2.32
N SER A 130 6.55 5.76 1.62
CA SER A 130 6.75 6.00 0.19
C SER A 130 6.31 4.77 -0.60
N LEU A 131 5.34 4.92 -1.50
CA LEU A 131 4.84 3.90 -2.41
C LEU A 131 5.29 4.28 -3.83
N LEU A 132 6.35 3.64 -4.32
CA LEU A 132 7.07 4.09 -5.51
C LEU A 132 7.13 3.00 -6.58
N GLU A 133 6.77 3.31 -7.83
CA GLU A 133 7.07 2.43 -8.98
C GLU A 133 6.51 0.99 -8.86
N ASN A 134 5.42 0.82 -8.09
CA ASN A 134 4.80 -0.48 -7.92
C ASN A 134 3.80 -0.78 -9.03
N TYR A 135 3.64 -2.06 -9.37
CA TYR A 135 2.56 -2.53 -10.21
C TYR A 135 1.45 -3.11 -9.34
N ILE A 136 0.30 -2.45 -9.29
CA ILE A 136 -0.86 -2.83 -8.47
C ILE A 136 -2.01 -3.16 -9.40
N HIS A 137 -2.42 -4.42 -9.44
CA HIS A 137 -3.34 -4.86 -10.48
C HIS A 137 -4.34 -5.92 -10.09
N HIS A 138 -5.43 -5.99 -10.87
CA HIS A 138 -6.49 -6.98 -10.66
C HIS A 138 -7.10 -6.87 -9.24
N THR A 139 -7.31 -5.64 -8.78
CA THR A 139 -7.84 -5.34 -7.43
C THR A 139 -9.27 -4.79 -7.50
N SER A 140 -9.99 -4.76 -6.38
CA SER A 140 -11.35 -4.16 -6.31
C SER A 140 -11.53 -3.16 -5.16
N GLY A 141 -10.50 -2.97 -4.33
CA GLY A 141 -10.53 -2.02 -3.23
C GLY A 141 -9.16 -1.85 -2.59
N ARG A 142 -9.08 -0.93 -1.61
CA ARG A 142 -7.93 -0.74 -0.72
C ARG A 142 -6.59 -0.77 -1.44
N SER A 143 -6.45 0.00 -2.50
CA SER A 143 -5.23 0.04 -3.32
C SER A 143 -4.71 1.48 -3.43
N PRO A 144 -4.37 2.15 -2.31
CA PRO A 144 -4.38 1.69 -0.91
C PRO A 144 -5.61 2.21 -0.10
N LYS A 145 -5.85 1.66 1.12
CA LYS A 145 -6.64 2.35 2.17
C LYS A 145 -5.70 3.02 3.18
N ILE A 146 -5.91 4.31 3.43
CA ILE A 146 -5.07 5.19 4.26
C ILE A 146 -5.92 5.87 5.33
N GLY A 147 -5.57 5.66 6.61
CA GLY A 147 -6.28 6.27 7.73
C GLY A 147 -7.72 5.76 7.90
N GLY A 148 -8.44 6.35 8.85
CA GLY A 148 -9.82 5.97 9.19
C GLY A 148 -10.10 5.82 10.68
N HIS A 149 -9.11 6.04 11.55
CA HIS A 149 -9.28 6.07 13.01
C HIS A 149 -8.86 7.42 13.58
N ASP A 150 -9.58 7.86 14.60
CA ASP A 150 -9.31 9.12 15.28
C ASP A 150 -7.99 9.06 16.06
N GLY A 151 -7.19 10.12 15.96
CA GLY A 151 -5.89 10.23 16.63
C GLY A 151 -4.75 9.47 15.94
N GLU A 152 -5.00 8.82 14.80
CA GLU A 152 -3.96 8.22 13.97
C GLU A 152 -3.56 9.15 12.82
N THR A 153 -2.29 9.11 12.42
CA THR A 153 -1.76 9.89 11.29
C THR A 153 -0.99 8.98 10.35
N THR A 154 -1.45 8.89 9.11
CA THR A 154 -0.78 8.12 8.04
C THR A 154 -0.49 9.03 6.86
N VAL A 155 0.79 9.24 6.60
CA VAL A 155 1.30 10.06 5.49
C VAL A 155 1.86 9.14 4.41
N VAL A 156 1.34 9.26 3.19
CA VAL A 156 1.77 8.45 2.04
C VAL A 156 2.20 9.35 0.90
N TYR A 157 3.42 9.13 0.41
CA TYR A 157 3.88 9.66 -0.87
C TYR A 157 3.76 8.56 -1.93
N ALA A 158 2.84 8.70 -2.87
CA ALA A 158 2.58 7.71 -3.91
C ALA A 158 3.02 8.24 -5.28
N ALA A 159 4.13 7.74 -5.80
CA ALA A 159 4.70 8.24 -7.05
C ALA A 159 5.04 7.13 -8.05
N ASN A 160 4.80 7.42 -9.34
CA ASN A 160 5.17 6.56 -10.46
C ASN A 160 4.62 5.12 -10.41
N ASN A 161 3.57 4.85 -9.63
CA ASN A 161 2.97 3.52 -9.57
C ASN A 161 2.08 3.30 -10.80
N TYR A 162 1.98 2.04 -11.21
CA TYR A 162 1.06 1.59 -12.24
C TYR A 162 -0.11 0.84 -11.62
N PHE A 163 -1.30 1.42 -11.68
CA PHE A 163 -2.55 0.80 -11.26
C PHE A 163 -3.29 0.27 -12.48
N SER A 164 -3.66 -1.01 -12.51
CA SER A 164 -4.38 -1.58 -13.65
C SER A 164 -5.50 -2.57 -13.30
N SER A 165 -6.53 -2.66 -14.15
CA SER A 165 -7.59 -3.67 -14.03
C SER A 165 -8.26 -3.65 -12.65
N ASN A 166 -8.84 -2.50 -12.26
CA ASN A 166 -9.54 -2.36 -10.98
C ASN A 166 -11.03 -2.12 -11.21
N SER A 167 -11.88 -3.05 -10.73
CA SER A 167 -13.34 -3.01 -10.94
C SER A 167 -14.11 -2.25 -9.87
N GLY A 168 -13.45 -1.81 -8.80
CA GLY A 168 -14.02 -1.07 -7.69
C GLY A 168 -13.34 0.27 -7.52
N HIS A 169 -12.54 0.41 -6.45
CA HIS A 169 -11.76 1.62 -6.20
C HIS A 169 -10.28 1.33 -5.89
N ALA A 170 -9.41 2.31 -6.11
CA ALA A 170 -8.02 2.28 -5.71
C ALA A 170 -7.80 2.99 -4.36
N PHE A 171 -7.59 4.31 -4.36
CA PHE A 171 -7.34 5.08 -3.14
C PHE A 171 -8.60 5.26 -2.27
N ASP A 172 -8.51 4.89 -1.00
CA ASP A 172 -9.48 5.16 0.07
C ASP A 172 -8.75 5.96 1.16
N VAL A 173 -8.74 7.29 1.01
CA VAL A 173 -8.07 8.22 1.93
C VAL A 173 -9.10 8.75 2.92
N ALA A 174 -9.07 8.26 4.15
CA ALA A 174 -10.03 8.61 5.19
C ALA A 174 -9.41 9.56 6.24
N ASN A 175 -10.15 9.82 7.32
CA ASN A 175 -9.67 10.66 8.43
C ASN A 175 -8.26 10.27 8.91
N GLY A 176 -7.39 11.27 9.14
CA GLY A 176 -5.99 11.04 9.52
C GLY A 176 -5.08 10.53 8.39
N GLY A 177 -5.62 10.34 7.18
CA GLY A 177 -4.87 10.01 5.97
C GLY A 177 -4.45 11.28 5.21
N TYR A 178 -3.16 11.35 4.87
CA TYR A 178 -2.54 12.43 4.10
C TYR A 178 -1.77 11.83 2.94
N VAL A 179 -2.15 12.16 1.71
CA VAL A 179 -1.55 11.56 0.52
C VAL A 179 -1.13 12.62 -0.48
N LEU A 180 0.07 12.51 -1.03
CA LEU A 180 0.46 13.13 -2.30
C LEU A 180 0.55 12.03 -3.35
N ALA A 181 -0.24 12.13 -4.43
CA ALA A 181 -0.13 11.23 -5.58
C ALA A 181 0.33 11.99 -6.82
N GLU A 182 1.51 11.68 -7.35
CA GLU A 182 2.05 12.30 -8.56
C GLU A 182 2.65 11.26 -9.52
N GLY A 183 2.60 11.50 -10.82
CA GLY A 183 3.23 10.64 -11.84
C GLY A 183 2.70 9.22 -11.95
N ASN A 184 1.61 8.87 -11.26
CA ASN A 184 1.03 7.53 -11.32
C ASN A 184 0.25 7.34 -12.63
N TYR A 185 0.21 6.10 -13.12
CA TYR A 185 -0.55 5.71 -14.29
C TYR A 185 -1.71 4.81 -13.86
N PHE A 186 -2.94 5.15 -14.25
CA PHE A 186 -4.13 4.36 -13.98
C PHE A 186 -4.70 3.85 -15.30
N ASP A 187 -4.75 2.54 -15.49
CA ASP A 187 -5.36 1.89 -16.66
C ASP A 187 -6.56 1.04 -16.25
N SER A 188 -7.73 1.34 -16.78
CA SER A 188 -8.93 0.54 -16.52
C SER A 188 -9.24 0.42 -15.02
N VAL A 189 -9.10 1.55 -14.30
CA VAL A 189 -9.41 1.70 -12.87
C VAL A 189 -10.75 2.42 -12.75
N LYS A 190 -11.79 1.72 -12.32
CA LYS A 190 -13.16 2.24 -12.28
C LYS A 190 -13.28 3.50 -11.43
N MET A 191 -12.72 3.50 -10.22
CA MET A 191 -12.63 4.67 -9.35
C MET A 191 -11.20 4.83 -8.82
N PRO A 192 -10.36 5.69 -9.42
CA PRO A 192 -9.00 5.94 -8.92
C PRO A 192 -8.97 6.36 -7.44
N ASN A 193 -10.00 7.06 -6.97
CA ASN A 193 -10.19 7.29 -5.54
C ASN A 193 -11.67 7.35 -5.14
N ILE A 194 -11.92 7.04 -3.87
CA ILE A 194 -13.14 7.44 -3.17
C ILE A 194 -13.00 8.91 -2.76
N ASP A 195 -14.07 9.68 -2.91
CA ASP A 195 -14.17 11.08 -2.52
C ASP A 195 -14.64 11.19 -1.05
N ASP A 196 -13.79 10.75 -0.12
CA ASP A 196 -14.05 10.91 1.32
C ASP A 196 -13.60 12.32 1.77
N PRO A 197 -14.52 13.20 2.19
CA PRO A 197 -14.19 14.56 2.59
C PRO A 197 -13.37 14.66 3.88
N LYS A 198 -13.26 13.57 4.66
CA LYS A 198 -12.45 13.53 5.88
C LYS A 198 -10.96 13.27 5.60
N GLY A 199 -10.64 12.72 4.42
CA GLY A 199 -9.26 12.52 3.97
C GLY A 199 -8.60 13.81 3.49
N SER A 200 -7.27 13.80 3.44
CA SER A 200 -6.47 14.84 2.79
C SER A 200 -5.65 14.24 1.66
N PHE A 201 -5.97 14.61 0.43
CA PHE A 201 -5.38 14.04 -0.77
C PHE A 201 -4.98 15.13 -1.76
N LEU A 202 -3.69 15.35 -1.92
CA LEU A 202 -3.11 16.24 -2.92
C LEU A 202 -2.93 15.46 -4.22
N VAL A 203 -3.71 15.87 -5.23
CA VAL A 203 -3.64 15.36 -6.60
C VAL A 203 -3.36 16.57 -7.49
N PRO A 204 -2.16 16.66 -8.09
CA PRO A 204 -1.80 17.82 -8.88
C PRO A 204 -2.60 17.88 -10.18
N ASN A 205 -3.18 19.04 -10.45
CA ASN A 205 -3.84 19.34 -11.72
C ASN A 205 -2.88 20.04 -12.68
N VAL A 206 -1.93 20.80 -12.14
CA VAL A 206 -0.84 21.42 -12.88
C VAL A 206 0.49 21.15 -12.17
N ALA A 207 1.59 21.19 -12.95
CA ALA A 207 2.91 20.87 -12.41
C ALA A 207 3.32 21.77 -11.23
N GLY A 208 2.90 23.03 -11.21
CA GLY A 208 3.24 23.98 -10.15
C GLY A 208 2.63 23.68 -8.77
N ASP A 209 1.61 22.82 -8.67
CA ASP A 209 0.86 22.58 -7.43
C ASP A 209 1.75 22.05 -6.29
N CYS A 210 2.88 21.41 -6.61
CA CYS A 210 3.80 20.82 -5.64
C CYS A 210 4.89 21.76 -5.15
N ARG A 211 5.10 22.94 -5.79
CA ARG A 211 6.25 23.80 -5.45
C ARG A 211 6.27 24.21 -3.98
N ALA A 212 5.09 24.55 -3.44
CA ALA A 212 4.95 24.94 -2.04
C ALA A 212 5.09 23.76 -1.07
N THR A 213 4.84 22.53 -1.52
CA THR A 213 4.82 21.33 -0.67
C THR A 213 6.14 20.59 -0.66
N ILE A 214 6.75 20.35 -1.83
CA ILE A 214 7.98 19.55 -1.95
C ILE A 214 9.12 20.30 -2.67
N GLY A 215 8.99 21.62 -2.87
CA GLY A 215 10.05 22.46 -3.42
C GLY A 215 10.33 22.27 -4.92
N ARG A 216 9.51 21.51 -5.65
CA ARG A 216 9.65 21.27 -7.09
C ARG A 216 8.30 21.12 -7.79
N ASP A 217 8.32 21.15 -9.12
CA ASP A 217 7.14 20.80 -9.92
C ASP A 217 6.77 19.32 -9.75
N CYS A 218 5.46 19.04 -9.74
CA CYS A 218 4.93 17.69 -9.74
C CYS A 218 5.09 17.02 -11.10
N LYS A 219 4.97 15.69 -11.12
CA LYS A 219 4.55 14.93 -12.30
C LYS A 219 3.04 14.70 -12.27
N LEU A 220 2.34 14.96 -13.37
CA LEU A 220 0.89 14.73 -13.43
C LEU A 220 0.58 13.24 -13.52
N ASN A 221 -0.52 12.82 -12.90
CA ASN A 221 -1.03 11.46 -13.04
C ASN A 221 -1.69 11.29 -14.42
N VAL A 222 -1.63 10.07 -14.95
CA VAL A 222 -2.26 9.71 -16.24
C VAL A 222 -3.43 8.77 -15.98
N LEU A 223 -4.57 9.06 -16.60
CA LEU A 223 -5.80 8.28 -16.51
C LEU A 223 -6.15 7.73 -17.90
N ALA A 224 -5.98 6.43 -18.10
CA ALA A 224 -6.37 5.70 -19.30
C ALA A 224 -7.55 4.79 -18.98
N ASN A 225 -8.66 4.91 -19.73
CA ASN A 225 -9.88 4.10 -19.54
C ASN A 225 -10.37 4.03 -18.08
N SER A 226 -10.11 5.08 -17.31
CA SER A 226 -10.29 5.11 -15.85
C SER A 226 -11.26 6.22 -15.44
N GLY A 227 -11.81 6.11 -14.23
CA GLY A 227 -12.58 7.18 -13.61
C GLY A 227 -11.73 8.43 -13.33
N ALA A 228 -12.35 9.48 -12.78
CA ALA A 228 -11.63 10.67 -12.36
C ALA A 228 -10.81 10.43 -11.08
N LEU A 229 -9.62 11.04 -11.01
CA LEU A 229 -8.84 11.16 -9.78
C LEU A 229 -9.03 12.57 -9.21
N LYS A 230 -9.52 12.69 -7.98
CA LYS A 230 -9.88 13.96 -7.35
C LYS A 230 -9.09 14.18 -6.06
N GLY A 231 -8.51 15.38 -5.93
CA GLY A 231 -7.91 15.82 -4.67
C GLY A 231 -8.95 16.35 -3.68
N SER A 232 -8.63 16.27 -2.39
CA SER A 232 -9.45 16.75 -1.26
C SER A 232 -8.56 17.37 -0.19
N SER A 233 -8.99 18.46 0.46
CA SER A 233 -8.24 19.11 1.55
C SER A 233 -6.73 19.31 1.30
N GLN A 234 -6.34 19.61 0.06
CA GLN A 234 -4.95 19.49 -0.42
C GLN A 234 -3.93 20.28 0.42
N GLY A 235 -4.31 21.47 0.91
CA GLY A 235 -3.46 22.30 1.77
C GLY A 235 -3.08 21.64 3.11
N LYS A 236 -3.85 20.66 3.59
CA LYS A 236 -3.51 19.88 4.80
C LYS A 236 -2.43 18.83 4.56
N VAL A 237 -2.25 18.39 3.31
CA VAL A 237 -1.17 17.44 2.96
C VAL A 237 0.18 18.15 3.05
N ALA A 238 0.24 19.40 2.62
CA ALA A 238 1.47 20.18 2.60
C ALA A 238 2.11 20.41 3.98
N SER A 239 1.35 20.32 5.07
CA SER A 239 1.90 20.45 6.42
C SER A 239 2.45 19.14 6.99
N GLN A 240 2.32 18.03 6.26
CA GLN A 240 2.78 16.70 6.67
C GLN A 240 3.99 16.19 5.87
N LEU A 241 4.30 16.82 4.73
CA LEU A 241 5.41 16.48 3.83
C LEU A 241 6.52 17.52 3.98
#